data_AF-A0A1E7Z3C8-F1
#
_entry.id   AF-A0A1E7Z3C8-F1
#
_cell.length_a   1.000
_cell.length_b   1.000
_cell.length_c   1.000
_cell.angle_alpha   90.00
_cell.angle_beta   90.00
_cell.angle_gamma   90.00
#
_symmetry.space_group_name_H-M   'P 1'
#
loop_
_entity.id
_entity.type
_entity.pdbx_description
1 polymer ?
#
loop_
_entity_poly.entity_id
_entity_poly.type
_entity_poly.pdbx_seq_one_letter_code
_entity_poly.pdbx_strand_id
1 'polypeptide(L)'
;MSNIDKQVVQAVADLKAGYTLGHADVEIIQQMALDAVALLDELEATEKRIAELESENAYIRNRHKELDLLIGKNILVMQAAIIEWQGTGDAKKGLAWIYNTLFGPGELPDEAEKDAQAYFDRKYAPLDEELLNLHRWFWEQSEAERAAVAGKGE
;
A
#
# COMPACT_ATOMS: atom_id res chain seq x y z
N MET A 1 30.93 1.18 18.99
CA MET A 1 30.64 0.09 19.94
C MET A 1 29.42 0.47 20.76
N SER A 2 28.31 -0.23 20.52
CA SER A 2 27.08 -0.17 21.31
C SER A 2 27.35 -0.57 22.77
N ASN A 3 26.40 -0.32 23.66
CA ASN A 3 26.53 -0.74 25.06
C ASN A 3 26.54 -2.27 25.21
N ILE A 4 25.88 -2.97 24.27
CA ILE A 4 25.80 -4.43 24.18
C ILE A 4 27.16 -5.00 23.74
N ASP A 5 27.83 -4.38 22.76
CA ASP A 5 29.17 -4.80 22.30
C ASP A 5 30.18 -4.84 23.45
N LYS A 6 30.11 -3.86 24.36
CA LYS A 6 31.00 -3.77 25.52
C LYS A 6 30.72 -4.85 26.56
N GLN A 7 29.45 -5.18 26.78
CA GLN A 7 29.05 -6.23 27.72
C GLN A 7 29.45 -7.62 27.21
N VAL A 8 29.32 -7.85 25.90
CA VAL A 8 29.71 -9.11 25.25
C VAL A 8 31.22 -9.33 25.33
N VAL A 9 32.02 -8.30 25.02
CA VAL A 9 33.48 -8.36 25.15
C VAL A 9 33.91 -8.65 26.60
N GLN A 10 33.25 -8.04 27.59
CA GLN A 10 33.54 -8.29 29.00
C GLN A 10 33.15 -9.70 29.44
N ALA A 11 31.97 -10.20 29.05
CA ALA A 11 31.52 -11.55 29.38
C ALA A 11 32.45 -12.63 28.82
N VAL A 12 33.01 -12.44 27.63
CA VAL A 12 33.99 -13.37 27.05
C VAL A 12 35.35 -13.29 27.76
N ALA A 13 35.76 -12.09 28.19
CA ALA A 13 36.97 -11.92 29.02
C ALA A 13 36.84 -12.62 30.38
N ASP A 14 35.66 -12.59 30.99
CA ASP A 14 35.38 -13.26 32.26
C ASP A 14 35.33 -14.79 32.10
N LEU A 15 34.84 -15.31 30.97
CA LEU A 15 34.87 -16.74 30.61
C LEU A 15 36.30 -17.29 30.45
N LYS A 16 37.21 -16.49 29.89
CA LYS A 16 38.65 -16.81 29.78
C LYS A 16 39.31 -16.98 31.15
N ALA A 17 38.85 -16.25 32.18
CA ALA A 17 39.43 -16.34 33.52
C ALA A 17 39.04 -17.65 34.25
N GLY A 18 37.95 -18.31 33.84
CA GLY A 18 37.44 -19.55 34.45
C GLY A 18 37.86 -20.86 33.75
N TYR A 19 38.36 -20.80 32.51
CA TYR A 19 38.75 -21.95 31.70
C TYR A 19 40.14 -21.76 31.07
N THR A 20 40.95 -22.82 30.94
CA THR A 20 42.26 -22.77 30.25
C THR A 20 42.10 -22.75 28.72
N LEU A 21 41.40 -21.73 28.20
CA LEU A 21 41.22 -21.50 26.77
C LEU A 21 42.47 -20.87 26.17
N GLY A 22 42.86 -21.32 24.97
CA GLY A 22 43.94 -20.69 24.21
C GLY A 22 43.56 -19.29 23.73
N HIS A 23 44.55 -18.46 23.43
CA HIS A 23 44.29 -17.11 22.92
C HIS A 23 43.43 -17.09 21.65
N ALA A 24 43.67 -18.05 20.74
CA ALA A 24 42.89 -18.22 19.51
C ALA A 24 41.43 -18.61 19.78
N ASP A 25 41.16 -19.45 20.79
CA ASP A 25 39.78 -19.85 21.14
C ASP A 25 39.00 -18.64 21.66
N VAL A 26 39.65 -17.74 22.41
CA VAL A 26 39.01 -16.52 22.93
C VAL A 26 38.68 -15.54 21.79
N GLU A 27 39.59 -15.35 20.82
CA GLU A 27 39.32 -14.48 19.67
C GLU A 27 38.17 -14.99 18.81
N ILE A 28 38.10 -16.31 18.58
CA ILE A 28 36.99 -16.94 17.87
C ILE A 28 35.67 -16.73 18.62
N ILE A 29 35.64 -16.95 19.94
CA ILE A 29 34.43 -16.75 20.76
C ILE A 29 34.01 -15.27 20.78
N GLN A 30 34.97 -14.33 20.88
CA GLN A 30 34.68 -12.90 20.82
C GLN A 30 34.08 -12.51 19.46
N GLN A 31 34.67 -12.97 18.36
CA GLN A 31 34.16 -12.67 17.02
C GLN A 31 32.76 -13.26 16.82
N MET A 32 32.56 -14.53 17.18
CA MET A 32 31.24 -15.18 17.10
C MET A 32 30.18 -14.43 17.92
N ALA A 33 30.56 -13.92 19.10
CA ALA A 33 29.63 -13.18 19.94
C ALA A 33 29.31 -11.79 19.37
N LEU A 34 30.28 -11.10 18.75
CA LEU A 34 30.04 -9.85 18.03
C LEU A 34 29.17 -10.05 16.79
N ASP A 35 29.43 -11.11 16.01
CA ASP A 35 28.63 -11.47 14.84
C ASP A 35 27.18 -11.80 15.24
N ALA A 36 27.00 -12.52 16.36
CA ALA A 36 25.68 -12.83 16.89
C ALA A 36 24.90 -11.57 17.30
N VAL A 37 25.57 -10.58 17.91
CA VAL A 37 24.94 -9.28 18.25
C VAL A 37 24.54 -8.53 16.99
N ALA A 38 25.42 -8.46 15.99
CA ALA A 38 25.13 -7.80 14.73
C ALA A 38 23.93 -8.43 14.01
N LEU A 39 23.84 -9.76 13.99
CA LEU A 39 22.69 -10.47 13.41
C LEU A 39 21.39 -10.23 14.19
N LEU A 40 21.45 -10.08 15.52
CA LEU A 40 20.28 -9.74 16.32
C LEU A 40 19.79 -8.32 16.04
N ASP A 41 20.71 -7.35 15.92
CA ASP A 41 20.35 -5.97 15.56
C ASP A 41 19.73 -5.88 14.16
N GLU A 42 20.27 -6.63 13.19
CA GLU A 42 19.71 -6.73 11.83
C GLU A 42 18.33 -7.40 11.81
N LEU A 43 18.15 -8.45 12.63
CA LEU A 43 16.87 -9.13 12.77
C LEU A 43 15.81 -8.18 13.36
N GLU A 44 16.12 -7.47 14.45
CA GLU A 44 15.20 -6.51 15.07
C GLU A 44 14.82 -5.39 14.08
N ALA A 45 15.80 -4.85 13.34
CA ALA A 45 15.55 -3.83 12.32
C ALA A 45 14.64 -4.36 11.20
N THR A 46 14.84 -5.61 10.78
CA THR A 46 14.03 -6.26 9.75
C THR A 46 12.61 -6.54 10.24
N GLU A 47 12.44 -7.06 11.46
CA GLU A 47 11.14 -7.30 12.09
C GLU A 47 10.34 -6.00 12.21
N LYS A 48 10.99 -4.92 12.63
CA LYS A 48 10.36 -3.60 12.68
C LYS A 48 9.90 -3.15 11.30
N ARG A 49 10.75 -3.32 10.27
CA ARG A 49 10.38 -2.94 8.90
C ARG A 49 9.24 -3.79 8.35
N ILE A 50 9.20 -5.08 8.66
CA ILE A 50 8.09 -5.97 8.28
C ILE A 50 6.80 -5.50 8.95
N ALA A 51 6.82 -5.20 10.25
CA ALA A 51 5.64 -4.73 10.96
C ALA A 51 5.10 -3.40 10.39
N GLU A 52 5.99 -2.47 10.03
CA GLU A 52 5.63 -1.23 9.32
C GLU A 52 4.97 -1.52 7.97
N LEU A 53 5.59 -2.38 7.15
CA LEU A 53 5.07 -2.75 5.83
C LEU A 53 3.73 -3.49 5.91
N GLU A 54 3.53 -4.36 6.91
CA GLU A 54 2.26 -5.04 7.13
C GLU A 54 1.15 -4.05 7.51
N SER A 55 1.47 -3.07 8.36
CA SER A 55 0.54 -2.00 8.73
C SER A 55 0.15 -1.14 7.52
N GLU A 56 1.14 -0.70 6.73
CA GLU A 56 0.93 0.04 5.49
C GLU A 56 0.09 -0.77 4.49
N ASN A 57 0.39 -2.06 4.32
CA ASN A 57 -0.35 -2.93 3.42
C ASN A 57 -1.81 -3.09 3.86
N ALA A 58 -2.05 -3.28 5.16
CA ALA A 58 -3.41 -3.37 5.71
C ALA A 58 -4.19 -2.06 5.51
N TYR A 59 -3.55 -0.91 5.72
CA TYR A 59 -4.15 0.39 5.46
C TYR A 59 -4.53 0.55 3.98
N ILE A 60 -3.59 0.28 3.07
CA ILE A 60 -3.81 0.38 1.62
C ILE A 60 -4.94 -0.55 1.17
N ARG A 61 -4.97 -1.81 1.63
CA ARG A 61 -6.06 -2.76 1.29
C ARG A 61 -7.43 -2.26 1.73
N ASN A 62 -7.52 -1.71 2.93
CA ASN A 62 -8.79 -1.17 3.43
C ASN A 62 -9.21 0.08 2.66
N ARG A 63 -8.26 0.94 2.25
CA ARG A 63 -8.55 2.10 1.41
C ARG A 63 -9.05 1.70 0.01
N HIS A 64 -8.48 0.66 -0.59
CA HIS A 64 -8.98 0.10 -1.86
C HIS A 64 -10.40 -0.43 -1.70
N LYS A 65 -10.67 -1.22 -0.65
CA LYS A 65 -12.01 -1.73 -0.35
C LYS A 65 -13.02 -0.60 -0.15
N GLU A 66 -12.63 0.49 0.50
CA GLU A 66 -13.49 1.66 0.65
C GLU A 66 -13.84 2.28 -0.70
N LEU A 67 -12.86 2.45 -1.60
CA LEU A 67 -13.09 2.97 -2.95
C LEU A 67 -14.05 2.07 -3.75
N ASP A 68 -13.87 0.74 -3.70
CA ASP A 68 -14.78 -0.22 -4.36
C ASP A 68 -16.23 -0.07 -3.85
N LEU A 69 -16.40 0.08 -2.53
CA LEU A 69 -17.72 0.27 -1.92
C LEU A 69 -18.34 1.62 -2.29
N LEU A 70 -17.55 2.68 -2.40
CA LEU A 70 -18.03 3.99 -2.84
C LEU A 70 -18.46 3.96 -4.32
N ILE A 71 -17.70 3.30 -5.20
CA ILE A 71 -18.10 3.10 -6.60
C ILE A 71 -19.40 2.28 -6.65
N GLY A 72 -19.48 1.18 -5.90
CA GLY A 72 -20.67 0.33 -5.83
C GLY A 72 -21.92 1.09 -5.36
N LYS A 73 -21.79 1.94 -4.33
CA LYS A 73 -22.87 2.83 -3.88
C LYS A 73 -23.36 3.78 -4.97
N ASN A 74 -22.44 4.40 -5.72
CA ASN A 74 -22.80 5.31 -6.81
C ASN A 74 -23.50 4.57 -7.95
N ILE A 75 -23.02 3.38 -8.33
CA ILE A 75 -23.70 2.53 -9.33
C ILE A 75 -25.12 2.18 -8.88
N LEU A 76 -25.30 1.80 -7.61
CA LEU A 76 -26.62 1.46 -7.06
C LEU A 76 -27.59 2.65 -7.13
N VAL A 77 -27.12 3.86 -6.86
CA VAL A 77 -27.92 5.10 -7.01
C VAL A 77 -28.32 5.31 -8.48
N MET A 78 -27.41 5.12 -9.43
CA MET A 78 -27.73 5.24 -10.85
C MET A 78 -28.77 4.18 -11.27
N GLN A 79 -28.67 2.95 -10.77
CA GLN A 79 -29.66 1.91 -10.99
C GLN A 79 -31.03 2.29 -10.41
N ALA A 80 -31.07 2.82 -9.17
CA ALA A 80 -32.30 3.29 -8.54
C ALA A 80 -32.96 4.43 -9.34
N ALA A 81 -32.15 5.35 -9.87
CA ALA A 81 -32.64 6.42 -10.74
C ALA A 81 -33.35 5.88 -11.99
N ILE A 82 -32.78 4.87 -12.65
CA ILE A 82 -33.38 4.22 -13.82
C ILE A 82 -34.68 3.50 -13.44
N ILE A 83 -34.69 2.74 -12.34
CA ILE A 83 -35.87 2.02 -11.85
C ILE A 83 -37.01 3.00 -11.55
N GLU A 84 -36.74 4.09 -10.83
CA GLU A 84 -37.72 5.10 -10.47
C GLU A 84 -38.31 5.78 -11.72
N TRP A 85 -37.46 6.14 -12.67
CA TRP A 85 -37.92 6.74 -13.93
C TRP A 85 -38.79 5.76 -14.73
N GLN A 86 -38.37 4.50 -14.88
CA GLN A 86 -39.14 3.48 -15.61
C GLN A 86 -40.48 3.16 -14.93
N GLY A 87 -40.50 3.13 -13.59
CA GLY A 87 -41.71 2.84 -12.82
C GLY A 87 -42.72 3.99 -12.80
N THR A 88 -42.26 5.24 -12.85
CA THR A 88 -43.14 6.42 -12.73
C THR A 88 -43.41 7.13 -14.06
N GLY A 89 -42.55 6.93 -15.06
CA GLY A 89 -42.51 7.74 -16.29
C GLY A 89 -41.96 9.16 -16.09
N ASP A 90 -41.57 9.54 -14.86
CA ASP A 90 -41.11 10.89 -14.53
C ASP A 90 -39.59 10.90 -14.31
N ALA A 91 -38.86 11.43 -15.29
CA ALA A 91 -37.40 11.52 -15.24
C ALA A 91 -36.90 12.41 -14.08
N LYS A 92 -37.70 13.36 -13.57
CA LYS A 92 -37.29 14.20 -12.43
C LYS A 92 -37.17 13.40 -11.14
N LYS A 93 -38.01 12.38 -10.96
CA LYS A 93 -37.91 11.47 -9.82
C LYS A 93 -36.67 10.59 -9.90
N GLY A 94 -36.33 10.12 -11.10
CA GLY A 94 -35.05 9.46 -11.34
C GLY A 94 -33.85 10.36 -11.04
N LEU A 95 -33.86 11.59 -11.54
CA LEU A 95 -32.78 12.57 -11.31
C LEU A 95 -32.58 12.90 -9.82
N ALA A 96 -33.64 12.88 -9.02
CA ALA A 96 -33.55 13.15 -7.58
C ALA A 96 -32.63 12.17 -6.84
N TRP A 97 -32.58 10.89 -7.26
CA TRP A 97 -31.64 9.91 -6.71
C TRP A 97 -30.19 10.31 -6.90
N ILE A 98 -29.84 10.72 -8.13
CA ILE A 98 -28.49 11.18 -8.49
C ILE A 98 -28.17 12.48 -7.75
N TYR A 99 -29.08 13.47 -7.81
CA TYR A 99 -28.90 14.77 -7.17
C TYR A 99 -28.63 14.66 -5.67
N ASN A 100 -29.45 13.90 -4.94
CA ASN A 100 -29.31 13.76 -3.49
C ASN A 100 -27.98 13.11 -3.08
N THR A 101 -27.48 12.18 -3.90
CA THR A 101 -26.21 11.50 -3.67
C THR A 101 -25.02 12.44 -3.84
N LEU A 102 -25.08 13.36 -4.81
CA LEU A 102 -24.05 14.37 -5.02
C LEU A 102 -24.15 15.51 -4.00
N PHE A 103 -25.36 15.93 -3.63
CA PHE A 103 -25.58 17.06 -2.73
C PHE A 103 -25.03 16.81 -1.32
N GLY A 104 -25.29 15.63 -0.74
CA GLY A 104 -24.90 15.34 0.66
C GLY A 104 -23.40 15.52 0.95
N PRO A 105 -22.50 14.98 0.12
CA PRO A 105 -21.06 15.17 0.25
C PRO A 105 -20.52 16.49 -0.34
N GLY A 106 -21.34 17.27 -1.05
CA GLY A 106 -20.90 18.52 -1.69
C GLY A 106 -20.25 18.34 -3.07
N GLU A 107 -20.63 17.30 -3.81
CA GLU A 107 -20.05 16.91 -5.12
C GLU A 107 -20.84 17.47 -6.32
N LEU A 108 -21.79 18.38 -6.09
CA LEU A 108 -22.46 19.07 -7.20
C LEU A 108 -21.48 20.01 -7.91
N PRO A 109 -21.59 20.16 -9.24
CA PRO A 109 -20.80 21.15 -9.96
C PRO A 109 -21.14 22.58 -9.49
N ASP A 110 -20.20 23.49 -9.70
CA ASP A 110 -20.42 24.92 -9.45
C ASP A 110 -21.65 25.42 -10.23
N GLU A 111 -22.48 26.26 -9.60
CA GLU A 111 -23.70 26.78 -10.21
C GLU A 111 -23.44 27.62 -11.48
N ALA A 112 -22.22 28.14 -11.66
CA ALA A 112 -21.81 28.88 -12.85
C ALA A 112 -21.63 27.98 -14.08
N GLU A 113 -21.49 26.67 -13.92
CA GLU A 113 -21.36 25.72 -15.04
C GLU A 113 -22.70 25.61 -15.79
N LYS A 114 -22.70 25.91 -17.09
CA LYS A 114 -23.91 25.90 -17.95
C LYS A 114 -23.82 24.97 -19.16
N ASP A 115 -22.62 24.54 -19.50
CA ASP A 115 -22.37 23.63 -20.62
C ASP A 115 -21.90 22.27 -20.09
N ALA A 116 -22.79 21.30 -20.12
CA ALA A 116 -22.52 19.97 -19.58
C ALA A 116 -21.43 19.22 -20.36
N GLN A 117 -21.36 19.42 -21.69
CA GLN A 117 -20.37 18.73 -22.51
C GLN A 117 -18.99 19.33 -22.28
N ALA A 118 -18.88 20.66 -22.30
CA ALA A 118 -17.61 21.33 -22.02
C ALA A 118 -17.11 21.04 -20.60
N TYR A 119 -18.02 20.97 -19.63
CA TYR A 119 -17.68 20.55 -18.26
C TYR A 119 -17.14 19.12 -18.22
N PHE A 120 -17.84 18.17 -18.85
CA PHE A 120 -17.45 16.77 -18.91
C PHE A 120 -16.09 16.61 -19.56
N ASP A 121 -15.88 17.15 -20.76
CA ASP A 121 -14.63 17.00 -21.51
C ASP A 121 -13.43 17.52 -20.71
N ARG A 122 -13.59 18.70 -20.08
CA ARG A 122 -12.55 19.31 -19.24
C ARG A 122 -12.21 18.48 -18.01
N LYS A 123 -13.21 17.85 -17.37
CA LYS A 123 -13.01 17.04 -16.14
C LYS A 123 -12.57 15.60 -16.45
N TYR A 124 -13.01 15.05 -17.58
CA TYR A 124 -12.75 13.68 -18.00
C TYR A 124 -11.32 13.53 -18.54
N ALA A 125 -10.85 14.49 -19.34
CA ALA A 125 -9.53 14.41 -19.98
C ALA A 125 -8.36 14.06 -19.01
N PRO A 126 -8.18 14.72 -17.85
CA PRO A 126 -7.10 14.34 -16.93
C PRO A 126 -7.30 12.95 -16.30
N LEU A 127 -8.54 12.52 -16.07
CA LEU A 127 -8.84 11.19 -15.53
C LEU A 127 -8.47 10.09 -16.53
N ASP A 128 -8.80 10.30 -17.81
CA ASP A 128 -8.50 9.37 -18.89
C ASP A 128 -6.98 9.23 -19.07
N GLU A 129 -6.24 10.35 -19.01
CA GLU A 129 -4.78 10.36 -19.07
C GLU A 129 -4.14 9.59 -17.89
N GLU A 130 -4.57 9.85 -16.66
CA GLU A 130 -4.07 9.13 -15.49
C GLU A 130 -4.37 7.62 -15.57
N LEU A 131 -5.57 7.26 -16.02
CA LEU A 131 -5.95 5.86 -16.19
C LEU A 131 -5.11 5.16 -17.25
N LEU A 132 -4.82 5.83 -18.37
CA LEU A 132 -3.93 5.32 -19.41
C LEU A 132 -2.50 5.09 -18.89
N ASN A 133 -1.98 6.04 -18.11
CA ASN A 133 -0.66 5.91 -17.50
C ASN A 133 -0.60 4.74 -16.52
N LEU A 134 -1.64 4.54 -15.72
CA LEU A 134 -1.75 3.42 -14.80
C LEU A 134 -1.83 2.08 -15.54
N HIS A 135 -2.63 1.99 -16.61
CA HIS A 135 -2.69 0.78 -17.45
C HIS A 135 -1.35 0.44 -18.09
N ARG A 136 -0.61 1.45 -18.56
CA ARG A 136 0.74 1.26 -19.10
C ARG A 136 1.66 0.69 -18.04
N TRP A 137 1.65 1.25 -16.84
CA TRP A 137 2.48 0.76 -15.74
C TRP A 137 2.16 -0.71 -15.41
N PHE A 138 0.89 -1.09 -15.30
CA PHE A 138 0.50 -2.48 -15.03
C PHE A 138 0.95 -3.43 -16.15
N TRP A 139 0.86 -3.00 -17.40
CA TRP A 139 1.33 -3.79 -18.53
C TRP A 139 2.86 -4.02 -18.46
N GLU A 140 3.63 -2.97 -18.16
CA GLU A 140 5.10 -3.06 -18.01
C GLU A 140 5.51 -4.00 -16.87
N GLN A 141 4.80 -3.96 -15.73
CA GLN A 141 5.03 -4.89 -14.63
C GLN A 141 4.78 -6.35 -15.06
N SER A 142 3.67 -6.60 -15.75
CA SER A 142 3.34 -7.95 -16.23
C SER A 142 4.36 -8.49 -17.25
N GLU A 143 4.88 -7.63 -18.14
CA GLU A 143 5.99 -8.00 -19.04
C GLU A 143 7.27 -8.35 -18.27
N ALA A 144 7.64 -7.52 -17.30
CA ALA A 144 8.83 -7.76 -16.48
C ALA A 144 8.74 -9.09 -15.71
N GLU A 145 7.59 -9.40 -15.13
CA GLU A 145 7.33 -10.67 -14.46
C GLU A 145 7.45 -11.87 -15.41
N ARG A 146 6.87 -11.77 -16.61
CA ARG A 146 6.97 -12.82 -17.63
C ARG A 146 8.40 -13.07 -18.07
N ALA A 147 9.18 -12.00 -18.30
CA ALA A 147 10.59 -12.11 -18.64
C ALA A 147 11.41 -12.76 -17.51
N ALA A 148 11.14 -12.40 -16.24
CA ALA A 148 11.83 -12.97 -15.09
C ALA A 148 11.53 -14.47 -14.88
N VAL A 149 10.31 -14.92 -15.21
CA VAL A 149 9.96 -16.35 -15.19
C VAL A 149 10.63 -17.10 -16.34
N ALA A 150 10.66 -16.52 -17.54
CA ALA A 150 11.30 -17.13 -18.70
C ALA A 150 12.82 -17.31 -18.52
N GLY A 151 13.49 -16.31 -17.94
CA GLY A 151 14.95 -16.36 -17.68
C GLY A 151 15.39 -17.28 -16.54
N LYS A 152 14.47 -17.85 -15.75
CA LYS A 152 14.78 -18.86 -14.71
C LYS A 152 14.72 -20.30 -15.22
N GLY A 153 14.33 -20.49 -16.49
CA GLY A 153 14.22 -21.80 -17.14
C GLY A 153 15.41 -22.19 -18.02
N GLU A 154 16.45 -21.36 -18.09
CA GLU A 154 17.75 -21.64 -18.75
C GLU A 154 18.85 -21.84 -17.70
#